data_AF-Q2IF45-F1
#
_entry.id   AF-Q2IF45-F1
#
_cell.length_a   1.000
_cell.length_b   1.000
_cell.length_c   1.000
_cell.angle_alpha   90.00
_cell.angle_beta   90.00
_cell.angle_gamma   90.00
#
_symmetry.space_group_name_H-M   'P 1'
#
loop_
_entity.id
_entity.type
_entity.pdbx_description
1 polymer ?
#
loop_
_entity_poly.entity_id
_entity_poly.type
_entity_poly.pdbx_seq_one_letter_code
_entity_poly.pdbx_strand_id
1 'polypeptide(L)'
;MGSRLAERIRESGEEVLAAWEAGVRTLASAARAPAPALLDRVPQLLGWLADRLDHGGAPEEERDAFGHHHALERLAQGFDLVEVVAELGLLRECLLDAWVAAPDGVAPADVRLMEVELDHVVALVVLRFVRERAAGGAAASAGA
;
A
#
# COMPACT_ATOMS: atom_id res chain seq x y z
N MET A 1 -15.40 3.33 -20.32
CA MET A 1 -15.12 4.67 -19.79
C MET A 1 -14.39 4.45 -18.47
N GLY A 2 -13.26 5.14 -18.26
CA GLY A 2 -12.47 4.98 -17.03
C GLY A 2 -13.21 5.51 -15.80
N SER A 3 -12.77 5.07 -14.63
CA SER A 3 -13.27 5.56 -13.34
C SER A 3 -12.77 6.99 -13.12
N ARG A 4 -13.66 7.87 -12.67
CA ARG A 4 -13.27 9.22 -12.24
C ARG A 4 -12.30 9.18 -11.08
N LEU A 5 -12.42 8.20 -10.19
CA LEU A 5 -11.46 8.00 -9.11
C LEU A 5 -10.09 7.64 -9.70
N ALA A 6 -10.02 6.73 -10.68
CA ALA A 6 -8.78 6.37 -11.35
C ALA A 6 -8.08 7.57 -12.01
N GLU A 7 -8.84 8.45 -12.68
CA GLU A 7 -8.32 9.72 -13.21
C GLU A 7 -7.70 10.58 -12.10
N ARG A 8 -8.41 10.74 -10.98
CA ARG A 8 -7.92 11.49 -9.81
C ARG A 8 -6.67 10.89 -9.18
N ILE A 9 -6.54 9.56 -9.15
CA ILE A 9 -5.31 8.90 -8.69
C ILE A 9 -4.12 9.34 -9.54
N ARG A 10 -4.32 9.40 -10.86
CA ARG A 10 -3.27 9.78 -11.81
C ARG A 10 -2.95 11.27 -11.77
N GLU A 11 -3.97 12.13 -11.60
CA GLU A 11 -3.81 13.59 -11.55
C GLU A 11 -3.16 14.09 -10.25
N SER A 12 -3.53 13.50 -9.12
CA SER A 12 -3.09 13.95 -7.78
C SER A 12 -2.02 13.04 -7.16
N GLY A 13 -1.46 12.09 -7.92
CA GLY A 13 -0.54 11.10 -7.40
C GLY A 13 0.71 11.70 -6.73
N GLU A 14 1.30 12.74 -7.31
CA GLU A 14 2.47 13.42 -6.74
C GLU A 14 2.16 14.10 -5.40
N GLU A 15 0.99 14.75 -5.29
CA GLU A 15 0.55 15.40 -4.05
C GLU A 15 0.29 14.37 -2.96
N VAL A 16 -0.38 13.27 -3.30
CA VAL A 16 -0.62 12.16 -2.37
C VAL A 16 0.69 11.54 -1.90
N LEU A 17 1.65 11.32 -2.80
CA LEU A 17 2.95 10.75 -2.45
C LEU A 17 3.74 11.68 -1.52
N ALA A 18 3.67 13.00 -1.72
CA ALA A 18 4.33 13.97 -0.85
C ALA A 18 3.70 13.99 0.56
N ALA A 19 2.36 13.99 0.64
CA ALA A 19 1.64 13.93 1.91
C ALA A 19 1.92 12.59 2.65
N TRP A 20 1.89 11.48 1.91
CA TRP A 20 2.21 10.16 2.42
C TRP A 20 3.64 10.10 2.93
N GLU A 21 4.64 10.58 2.17
CA GLU A 21 6.04 10.57 2.60
C GLU A 21 6.19 11.35 3.92
N ALA A 22 5.61 12.54 4.02
CA ALA A 22 5.63 13.33 5.24
C ALA A 22 5.03 12.58 6.44
N GLY A 23 3.93 11.84 6.24
CA GLY A 23 3.29 11.02 7.26
C GLY A 23 4.15 9.83 7.68
N VAL A 24 4.63 9.02 6.73
CA VAL A 24 5.38 7.79 7.06
C VAL A 24 6.73 8.08 7.70
N ARG A 25 7.33 9.26 7.45
CA ARG A 25 8.56 9.69 8.12
C ARG A 25 8.45 9.80 9.64
N THR A 26 7.24 9.76 10.19
CA THR A 26 7.00 9.67 11.64
C THR A 26 7.23 8.27 12.20
N LEU A 27 7.22 7.23 11.34
CA LEU A 27 7.54 5.85 11.69
C LEU A 27 9.05 5.68 11.85
N ALA A 28 9.48 4.87 12.82
CA ALA A 28 10.88 4.78 13.21
C ALA A 28 11.76 4.25 12.07
N SER A 29 11.32 3.21 11.37
CA SER A 29 12.05 2.61 10.25
C SER A 29 12.08 3.51 9.02
N ALA A 30 10.96 4.14 8.69
CA ALA A 30 10.88 5.07 7.58
C ALA A 30 11.69 6.37 7.80
N ALA A 31 11.78 6.86 9.05
CA ALA A 31 12.62 8.01 9.40
C ALA A 31 14.10 7.79 9.04
N ARG A 32 14.57 6.53 9.13
CA ARG A 32 15.95 6.13 8.82
C ARG A 32 16.17 5.73 7.36
N ALA A 33 15.10 5.43 6.63
CA ALA A 33 15.18 5.00 5.24
C ALA A 33 15.45 6.18 4.29
N PRO A 34 16.25 6.03 3.23
CA PRO A 34 16.40 7.08 2.22
C PRO A 34 15.10 7.23 1.41
N ALA A 35 14.77 8.45 0.95
CA ALA A 35 13.53 8.73 0.21
C ALA A 35 13.30 7.80 -1.00
N PRO A 36 14.32 7.48 -1.83
CA PRO A 36 14.15 6.51 -2.91
C PRO A 36 13.67 5.13 -2.47
N ALA A 37 14.07 4.66 -1.27
CA ALA A 37 13.63 3.37 -0.74
C ALA A 37 12.19 3.39 -0.24
N LEU A 38 11.68 4.56 0.17
CA LEU A 38 10.28 4.75 0.52
C LEU A 38 9.39 4.83 -0.73
N LEU A 39 9.83 5.62 -1.71
CA LEU A 39 9.09 5.95 -2.92
C LEU A 39 9.22 4.93 -4.06
N ASP A 40 9.96 3.83 -3.90
CA ASP A 40 10.10 2.83 -4.96
C ASP A 40 8.75 2.18 -5.30
N ARG A 41 7.99 1.77 -4.27
CA ARG A 41 6.77 0.96 -4.46
C ARG A 41 5.45 1.68 -4.41
N VAL A 42 5.34 2.72 -3.60
CA VAL A 42 4.05 3.39 -3.40
C VAL A 42 3.49 4.00 -4.69
N PRO A 43 4.29 4.62 -5.58
CA PRO A 43 3.79 5.07 -6.87
C PRO A 43 3.23 3.92 -7.74
N GLN A 44 3.83 2.73 -7.64
CA GLN A 44 3.38 1.54 -8.37
C GLN A 44 2.03 1.03 -7.81
N LEU A 45 1.82 1.12 -6.49
CA LEU A 45 0.53 0.83 -5.86
C LEU A 45 -0.56 1.78 -6.37
N LEU A 46 -0.27 3.07 -6.48
CA LEU A 46 -1.21 4.06 -7.00
C LEU A 46 -1.60 3.77 -8.45
N GLY A 47 -0.60 3.50 -9.31
CA GLY A 47 -0.84 3.10 -10.69
C GLY A 47 -1.69 1.84 -10.79
N TRP A 48 -1.34 0.82 -10.00
CA TRP A 48 -2.09 -0.43 -9.93
C TRP A 48 -3.54 -0.20 -9.49
N LEU A 49 -3.79 0.57 -8.42
CA LEU A 49 -5.14 0.91 -7.96
C LEU A 49 -5.95 1.62 -9.06
N ALA A 50 -5.36 2.60 -9.74
CA ALA A 50 -6.02 3.32 -10.83
C ALA A 50 -6.42 2.36 -11.96
N ASP A 51 -5.53 1.44 -12.34
CA ASP A 51 -5.82 0.43 -13.35
C ASP A 51 -6.94 -0.51 -12.89
N ARG A 52 -6.98 -0.93 -11.61
CA ARG A 52 -8.06 -1.79 -11.10
C ARG A 52 -9.41 -1.10 -11.11
N LEU A 53 -9.45 0.19 -10.77
CA LEU A 53 -10.66 1.00 -10.82
C LEU A 53 -11.21 1.12 -12.26
N ASP A 54 -10.33 1.20 -13.26
CA ASP A 54 -10.75 1.24 -14.68
C ASP A 54 -11.31 -0.11 -15.18
N HIS A 55 -10.91 -1.22 -14.58
CA HIS A 55 -11.26 -2.58 -15.02
C HIS A 55 -12.25 -3.33 -14.09
N GLY A 56 -12.67 -2.71 -12.99
CA GLY A 56 -13.62 -3.29 -12.04
C GLY A 56 -13.00 -4.29 -11.05
N GLY A 57 -11.68 -4.21 -10.81
CA GLY A 57 -10.93 -5.01 -9.84
C GLY A 57 -9.81 -5.85 -10.44
N ALA A 58 -9.07 -6.54 -9.58
CA ALA A 58 -7.95 -7.41 -9.96
C ALA A 58 -8.29 -8.91 -9.95
N PRO A 59 -7.67 -9.73 -10.82
CA PRO A 59 -7.53 -11.16 -10.57
C PRO A 59 -6.74 -11.40 -9.27
N GLU A 60 -7.07 -12.48 -8.55
CA GLU A 60 -6.44 -12.83 -7.26
C GLU A 60 -4.91 -12.97 -7.36
N GLU A 61 -4.43 -13.58 -8.45
CA GLU A 61 -3.00 -13.80 -8.72
C GLU A 61 -2.18 -12.51 -8.78
N GLU A 62 -2.77 -11.42 -9.31
CA GLU A 62 -2.09 -10.12 -9.40
C GLU A 62 -2.03 -9.42 -8.04
N ARG A 63 -3.07 -9.58 -7.20
CA ARG A 63 -3.08 -9.03 -5.83
C ARG A 63 -1.99 -9.66 -4.99
N ASP A 64 -1.89 -10.98 -5.07
CA ASP A 64 -0.91 -11.79 -4.33
C ASP A 64 0.52 -11.38 -4.63
N ALA A 65 0.85 -11.16 -5.91
CA ALA A 65 2.18 -10.75 -6.33
C ALA A 65 2.58 -9.39 -5.72
N PHE A 66 1.67 -8.40 -5.75
CA PHE A 66 1.97 -7.07 -5.23
C PHE A 66 2.18 -7.08 -3.71
N GLY A 67 1.23 -7.63 -2.95
CA GLY A 67 1.30 -7.65 -1.49
C GLY A 67 2.51 -8.43 -0.97
N HIS A 68 2.84 -9.54 -1.65
CA HIS A 68 4.04 -10.32 -1.34
C HIS A 68 5.33 -9.52 -1.52
N HIS A 69 5.46 -8.85 -2.67
CA HIS A 69 6.66 -8.12 -3.01
C HIS A 69 6.87 -6.91 -2.10
N HIS A 70 5.80 -6.16 -1.84
CA HIS A 70 5.83 -5.03 -0.91
C HIS A 70 6.28 -5.46 0.50
N ALA A 71 5.76 -6.57 1.01
CA ALA A 71 6.14 -7.09 2.32
C ALA A 71 7.62 -7.48 2.41
N LEU A 72 8.16 -8.13 1.37
CA LEU A 72 9.57 -8.54 1.33
C LEU A 72 10.53 -7.34 1.39
N GLU A 73 10.23 -6.28 0.65
CA GLU A 73 11.07 -5.10 0.64
C GLU A 73 11.03 -4.35 1.97
N ARG A 74 9.84 -4.20 2.58
CA ARG A 74 9.71 -3.57 3.89
C ARG A 74 10.42 -4.36 4.99
N LEU A 75 10.36 -5.68 4.95
CA LEU A 75 11.17 -6.54 5.83
C LEU A 75 12.67 -6.30 5.64
N ALA A 76 13.15 -6.23 4.40
CA ALA A 76 14.56 -5.96 4.10
C ALA A 76 15.01 -4.56 4.56
N GLN A 77 14.08 -3.61 4.61
CA GLN A 77 14.31 -2.25 5.11
C GLN A 77 14.16 -2.12 6.63
N GLY A 78 13.82 -3.21 7.33
CA GLY A 78 13.73 -3.26 8.79
C GLY A 78 12.40 -2.77 9.37
N PHE A 79 11.36 -2.61 8.55
CA PHE A 79 10.01 -2.32 9.04
C PHE A 79 9.48 -3.52 9.82
N ASP A 80 8.79 -3.24 10.92
CA ASP A 80 7.95 -4.25 11.57
C ASP A 80 6.52 -4.28 10.99
N LEU A 81 5.73 -5.26 11.43
CA LEU A 81 4.36 -5.44 10.96
C LEU A 81 3.45 -4.24 11.31
N VAL A 82 3.65 -3.61 12.47
CA VAL A 82 2.85 -2.46 12.88
C VAL A 82 3.19 -1.27 12.00
N GLU A 83 4.46 -1.05 11.70
CA GLU A 83 4.93 0.03 10.84
C GLU A 83 4.40 -0.12 9.40
N VAL A 84 4.45 -1.30 8.79
CA VAL A 84 3.94 -1.49 7.41
C VAL A 84 2.41 -1.37 7.33
N VAL A 85 1.68 -1.79 8.37
CA VAL A 85 0.22 -1.58 8.42
C VAL A 85 -0.09 -0.09 8.58
N ALA A 86 0.67 0.62 9.42
CA ALA A 86 0.53 2.08 9.57
C ALA A 86 0.88 2.83 8.27
N GLU A 87 1.90 2.39 7.54
CA GLU A 87 2.29 2.94 6.23
C GLU A 87 1.15 2.87 5.21
N LEU A 88 0.49 1.71 5.10
CA LEU A 88 -0.65 1.50 4.20
C LEU A 88 -1.90 2.27 4.68
N GLY A 89 -2.08 2.37 6.00
CA GLY A 89 -3.15 3.19 6.60
C GLY A 89 -2.98 4.69 6.27
N LEU A 90 -1.76 5.21 6.41
CA LEU A 90 -1.44 6.60 6.05
C LEU A 90 -1.65 6.87 4.56
N LEU A 91 -1.33 5.90 3.70
CA LEU A 91 -1.63 6.01 2.27
C LEU A 91 -3.13 6.16 2.06
N ARG A 92 -3.94 5.26 2.63
CA ARG A 92 -5.41 5.32 2.55
C ARG A 92 -5.94 6.69 2.99
N GLU A 93 -5.45 7.23 4.12
CA GLU A 93 -5.85 8.56 4.59
C GLU A 93 -5.53 9.65 3.57
N CYS A 94 -4.32 9.67 3.00
CA CYS A 94 -3.93 10.63 1.97
C CYS A 94 -4.81 10.53 0.70
N LEU A 95 -5.16 9.30 0.28
CA LEU A 95 -6.05 9.04 -0.85
C LEU A 95 -7.45 9.61 -0.57
N LEU A 96 -8.00 9.30 0.61
CA LEU A 96 -9.32 9.78 1.01
C LEU A 96 -9.34 11.31 1.12
N ASP A 97 -8.33 11.93 1.73
CA ASP A 97 -8.26 13.39 1.85
C ASP A 97 -8.19 14.08 0.48
N ALA A 98 -7.34 13.57 -0.43
CA ALA A 98 -7.17 14.14 -1.76
C ALA A 98 -8.43 14.06 -2.64
N TRP A 99 -9.31 13.08 -2.38
CA TRP A 99 -10.43 12.76 -3.27
C TRP A 99 -11.81 12.97 -2.66
N VAL A 100 -11.94 12.99 -1.32
CA VAL A 100 -13.14 13.46 -0.61
C VAL A 100 -13.22 15.00 -0.63
N ALA A 101 -12.09 15.70 -0.68
CA ALA A 101 -12.06 17.16 -0.77
C ALA A 101 -12.59 17.71 -2.12
N ALA A 102 -12.63 16.88 -3.17
CA ALA A 102 -13.23 17.22 -4.46
C ALA A 102 -13.95 16.00 -5.07
N PRO A 103 -15.14 15.65 -4.56
CA PRO A 103 -15.86 14.41 -4.89
C PRO A 103 -16.51 14.44 -6.27
N ASP A 104 -16.35 15.51 -7.05
CA ASP A 104 -17.06 15.73 -8.31
C ASP A 104 -16.82 14.59 -9.31
N GLY A 105 -17.87 13.79 -9.51
CA GLY A 105 -17.91 12.65 -10.43
C GLY A 105 -17.36 11.34 -9.87
N VAL A 106 -16.85 11.29 -8.64
CA VAL A 106 -16.37 10.06 -8.01
C VAL A 106 -17.56 9.21 -7.56
N ALA A 107 -17.69 8.00 -8.11
CA ALA A 107 -18.76 7.10 -7.74
C ALA A 107 -18.47 6.41 -6.39
N PRO A 108 -19.46 6.28 -5.47
CA PRO A 108 -19.26 5.55 -4.22
C PRO A 108 -18.82 4.09 -4.39
N ALA A 109 -19.15 3.48 -5.53
CA ALA A 109 -18.71 2.13 -5.88
C ALA A 109 -17.21 2.06 -6.13
N ASP A 110 -16.61 3.10 -6.73
CA ASP A 110 -15.17 3.17 -7.00
C ASP A 110 -14.39 3.31 -5.70
N VAL A 111 -14.86 4.15 -4.77
CA VAL A 111 -14.26 4.28 -3.44
C VAL A 111 -14.31 2.94 -2.69
N ARG A 112 -15.46 2.25 -2.75
CA ARG A 112 -15.60 0.91 -2.14
C ARG A 112 -14.63 -0.10 -2.76
N LEU A 113 -14.49 -0.09 -4.08
CA LEU A 113 -13.56 -0.99 -4.78
C LEU A 113 -12.11 -0.71 -4.37
N MET A 114 -11.69 0.55 -4.31
CA MET A 114 -10.38 0.94 -3.81
C MET A 114 -10.12 0.42 -2.39
N GLU A 115 -11.07 0.58 -1.47
CA GLU A 115 -10.94 0.08 -0.10
C GLU A 115 -10.77 -1.44 -0.06
N VAL A 116 -11.55 -2.17 -0.87
CA VAL A 116 -11.44 -3.64 -0.98
C VAL A 116 -10.06 -4.04 -1.50
N GLU A 117 -9.54 -3.37 -2.53
CA GLU A 117 -8.21 -3.67 -3.07
C GLU A 117 -7.10 -3.37 -2.05
N LEU A 118 -7.21 -2.26 -1.30
CA LEU A 118 -6.27 -1.93 -0.22
C LEU A 118 -6.31 -2.95 0.93
N ASP A 119 -7.50 -3.39 1.36
CA ASP A 119 -7.65 -4.40 2.41
C ASP A 119 -7.01 -5.74 2.00
N HIS A 120 -7.09 -6.12 0.72
CA HIS A 120 -6.39 -7.31 0.21
C HIS A 120 -4.87 -7.15 0.32
N VAL A 121 -4.32 -6.00 -0.08
CA VAL A 121 -2.87 -5.72 0.05
C VAL A 121 -2.44 -5.83 1.51
N VAL A 122 -3.20 -5.23 2.44
CA VAL A 122 -2.93 -5.33 3.88
C VAL A 122 -2.94 -6.78 4.36
N ALA A 123 -3.97 -7.56 4.00
CA ALA A 123 -4.08 -8.96 4.40
C ALA A 123 -2.90 -9.80 3.92
N LEU A 124 -2.43 -9.59 2.69
CA LEU A 124 -1.30 -10.30 2.12
C LEU A 124 0.03 -9.92 2.77
N VAL A 125 0.22 -8.64 3.06
CA VAL A 125 1.39 -8.16 3.80
C VAL A 125 1.43 -8.77 5.20
N VAL A 126 0.30 -8.74 5.92
CA VAL A 126 0.17 -9.38 7.25
C VAL A 126 0.50 -10.86 7.17
N LEU A 127 -0.10 -11.59 6.23
CA LEU A 127 0.16 -13.01 6.03
C LEU A 127 1.64 -13.29 5.79
N ARG A 128 2.33 -12.46 5.00
CA ARG A 128 3.76 -12.63 4.72
C ARG A 128 4.61 -12.42 5.97
N PHE A 129 4.37 -11.34 6.73
CA PHE A 129 5.09 -11.08 7.98
C PHE A 129 4.90 -12.19 9.01
N VAL A 130 3.67 -12.72 9.15
CA VAL A 130 3.39 -13.84 10.05
C VAL A 130 4.16 -15.10 9.64
N ARG A 131 4.19 -15.42 8.34
CA ARG A 131 4.95 -16.57 7.81
C ARG A 131 6.45 -16.44 8.03
N GLU A 132 7.01 -15.26 7.78
CA GLU A 132 8.44 -14.98 8.00
C GLU A 132 8.81 -15.11 9.48
N ARG A 133 7.98 -14.58 10.38
CA ARG A 133 8.19 -14.73 11.83
C ARG A 133 8.17 -16.20 12.26
N ALA A 134 7.24 -17.00 11.74
CA ALA A 134 7.15 -18.43 12.04
C ALA A 134 8.39 -19.20 11.53
N ALA A 135 8.84 -18.90 10.31
CA ALA A 135 10.04 -19.52 9.73
C ALA A 135 11.32 -19.15 10.51
N GLY A 136 11.48 -17.88 10.88
CA GLY A 136 12.60 -17.42 11.71
C GLY A 136 12.63 -18.06 13.10
N GLY A 137 11.47 -18.23 13.73
CA GLY A 137 11.34 -18.95 15.00
C GLY A 137 11.71 -20.43 14.90
N ALA A 138 11.29 -21.11 13.83
CA ALA A 138 11.65 -22.50 13.58
C ALA A 138 13.16 -22.67 13.36
N ALA A 139 13.79 -21.80 12.56
CA ALA A 139 15.23 -21.83 12.33
C ALA A 139 16.04 -21.59 13.62
N ALA A 140 15.61 -20.66 14.48
CA ALA A 140 16.25 -20.42 15.77
C ALA A 140 16.12 -21.62 16.74
N SER A 141 15.02 -22.36 16.68
CA SER A 141 14.80 -23.55 17.52
C SER A 141 15.56 -24.81 17.05
N ALA A 142 15.91 -24.90 15.78
CA ALA A 142 16.65 -26.03 15.20
C ALA A 142 18.18 -25.89 15.32
N GLY A 143 18.67 -24.70 15.66
CA GLY A 143 20.09 -24.40 15.88
C GLY A 143 20.53 -24.37 17.35
N ALA A 144 19.64 -24.74 18.28
CA ALA A 144 19.88 -24.85 19.74
C ALA A 144 19.91 -26.32 20.16
#